data_AF-A0AAJ0FZH0-F1
#
_entry.id   AF-A0AAJ0FZH0-F1
#
_cell.length_a   1.000
_cell.length_b   1.000
_cell.length_c   1.000
_cell.angle_alpha   90.00
_cell.angle_beta   90.00
_cell.angle_gamma   90.00
#
_symmetry.space_group_name_H-M   'P 1'
#
loop_
_entity.id
_entity.type
_entity.pdbx_description
1 polymer ?
#
loop_
_entity_poly.entity_id
_entity_poly.type
_entity_poly.pdbx_seq_one_letter_code
_entity_poly.pdbx_strand_id
1 'polypeptide(L)'
;MAAAWKTSLSILDRYTNIQTLQASLPEERREDAIAIEQDAYQNSYSRHAYDAALASHAVPLPPQPSTPDTEKGIAIGTYHNCTPIAQGVTSEVYRSSAYALKVIVAHRNLEPHNPQREASILTELHSLLPPPGHIIQLIETFRDQEQRFVLVFPYLPLTLDAVLSDTTSALPTDHLITIFTDVLNALVSVHEEGVIHRDIKPSAVLLQSPSGPAYLSDFGTAWHPRLSAYTESPTDKVLDIGTGAYRAPEVLFANKAYGPPVDIWALGIMLAQAITSPPKAPFESRPVHEDGNQLGLILSIFKTLGTPTEETWPEAKSFKVSPFELWTVFPQRSWDDVLPAANADFRDIVGKLVCFESGNRLTATEVGYAHGWMEYFRG
;
A
#
# COMPACT_ATOMS: atom_id res chain seq x y z
N MET A 1 -8.23 -33.37 -14.24
CA MET A 1 -8.78 -32.76 -13.00
C MET A 1 -7.63 -32.51 -12.05
N ALA A 2 -7.37 -31.27 -11.67
CA ALA A 2 -6.34 -30.98 -10.66
C ALA A 2 -6.74 -31.65 -9.34
N ALA A 3 -5.78 -32.29 -8.66
CA ALA A 3 -6.05 -32.95 -7.39
C ALA A 3 -6.53 -31.92 -6.35
N ALA A 4 -7.63 -32.18 -5.65
CA ALA A 4 -8.30 -31.23 -4.74
C ALA A 4 -7.39 -30.64 -3.63
N TRP A 5 -6.29 -31.32 -3.31
CA TRP A 5 -5.30 -30.82 -2.35
C TRP A 5 -4.42 -29.70 -2.92
N LYS A 6 -4.25 -29.62 -4.24
CA LYS A 6 -3.48 -28.55 -4.91
C LYS A 6 -4.24 -27.22 -4.86
N THR A 7 -5.57 -27.26 -4.93
CA THR A 7 -6.44 -26.09 -4.77
C THR A 7 -6.53 -25.59 -3.32
N SER A 8 -6.16 -26.43 -2.34
CA SER A 8 -6.09 -26.03 -0.92
C SER A 8 -4.70 -25.56 -0.48
N LEU A 9 -3.69 -25.62 -1.35
CA LEU A 9 -2.39 -24.99 -1.10
C LEU A 9 -2.42 -23.58 -1.63
N SER A 10 -2.39 -22.61 -0.73
CA SER A 10 -2.24 -21.22 -1.13
C SER A 10 -0.83 -20.98 -1.69
N ILE A 11 -0.69 -19.93 -2.48
CA ILE A 11 0.62 -19.48 -2.97
C ILE A 11 1.53 -19.12 -1.78
N LEU A 12 0.96 -18.61 -0.68
CA LEU A 12 1.68 -18.29 0.54
C LEU A 12 2.22 -19.55 1.25
N ASP A 13 1.45 -20.64 1.28
CA ASP A 13 1.91 -21.92 1.83
C ASP A 13 3.11 -22.46 1.04
N ARG A 14 3.03 -22.40 -0.30
CA ARG A 14 4.10 -22.86 -1.19
C ARG A 14 5.35 -21.98 -1.05
N TYR A 15 5.18 -20.67 -0.94
CA TYR A 15 6.28 -19.75 -0.71
C TYR A 15 6.95 -19.98 0.65
N THR A 16 6.16 -20.21 1.70
CA THR A 16 6.65 -20.57 3.04
C THR A 16 7.45 -21.87 3.01
N ASN A 17 7.00 -22.87 2.24
CA ASN A 17 7.73 -24.12 2.04
C ASN A 17 9.06 -23.92 1.31
N ILE A 18 9.10 -23.05 0.29
CA ILE A 18 10.34 -22.69 -0.41
C ILE A 18 11.32 -22.01 0.55
N GLN A 19 10.88 -21.05 1.36
CA GLN A 19 11.73 -20.39 2.35
C GLN A 19 12.26 -21.38 3.40
N THR A 20 11.41 -22.30 3.85
CA THR A 20 11.79 -23.36 4.79
C THR A 20 12.82 -24.32 4.18
N LEU A 21 12.68 -24.67 2.90
CA LEU A 21 13.66 -25.46 2.15
C LEU A 21 14.99 -24.70 1.98
N GLN A 22 14.95 -23.41 1.62
CA GLN A 22 16.16 -22.58 1.50
C GLN A 22 16.94 -22.48 2.81
N ALA A 23 16.23 -22.44 3.95
CA ALA A 23 16.84 -22.40 5.27
C ALA A 23 17.40 -23.76 5.72
N SER A 24 16.85 -24.88 5.23
CA SER A 24 17.22 -26.24 5.64
C SER A 24 18.17 -26.97 4.68
N LEU A 25 18.36 -26.45 3.45
CA LEU A 25 19.32 -26.96 2.48
C LEU A 25 20.74 -26.47 2.76
N PRO A 26 21.77 -27.29 2.41
CA PRO A 26 23.16 -26.83 2.38
C PRO A 26 23.32 -25.58 1.52
N GLU A 27 24.29 -24.71 1.85
CA GLU A 27 24.49 -23.41 1.20
C GLU A 27 24.60 -23.52 -0.33
N GLU A 28 25.28 -24.56 -0.82
CA GLU A 28 25.46 -24.87 -2.24
C GLU A 28 24.17 -25.28 -2.98
N ARG A 29 23.11 -25.60 -2.25
CA ARG A 29 21.83 -26.11 -2.80
C ARG A 29 20.64 -25.21 -2.50
N ARG A 30 20.84 -24.05 -1.88
CA ARG A 30 19.72 -23.14 -1.53
C ARG A 30 18.96 -22.64 -2.75
N GLU A 31 19.64 -22.48 -3.89
CA GLU A 31 19.02 -22.10 -5.16
C GLU A 31 18.11 -23.22 -5.73
N ASP A 32 18.33 -24.48 -5.34
CA ASP A 32 17.52 -25.63 -5.76
C ASP A 32 16.14 -25.66 -5.09
N ALA A 33 15.92 -24.89 -4.02
CA ALA A 33 14.69 -24.98 -3.20
C ALA A 33 13.40 -24.77 -4.01
N ILE A 34 13.44 -23.87 -5.00
CA ILE A 34 12.30 -23.60 -5.89
C ILE A 34 12.05 -24.81 -6.81
N ALA A 35 13.12 -25.41 -7.34
CA ALA A 35 13.02 -26.58 -8.21
C ALA A 35 12.51 -27.81 -7.43
N ILE A 36 12.96 -27.99 -6.20
CA ILE A 36 12.55 -29.07 -5.29
C ILE A 36 11.07 -28.93 -4.92
N GLU A 37 10.61 -27.73 -4.56
CA GLU A 37 9.20 -27.50 -4.23
C GLU A 37 8.29 -27.69 -5.46
N GLN A 38 8.73 -27.21 -6.61
CA GLN A 38 7.97 -27.32 -7.85
C GLN A 38 7.86 -28.79 -8.31
N ASP A 39 8.93 -29.58 -8.20
CA ASP A 39 8.91 -31.01 -8.50
C ASP A 39 7.97 -31.76 -7.54
N ALA A 40 8.08 -31.49 -6.23
CA ALA A 40 7.20 -32.06 -5.22
C ALA A 40 5.72 -31.70 -5.48
N TYR A 41 5.43 -30.45 -5.84
CA TYR A 41 4.08 -29.99 -6.15
C TYR A 41 3.51 -30.64 -7.42
N GLN A 42 4.34 -30.86 -8.44
CA GLN A 42 3.91 -31.50 -9.68
C GLN A 42 3.66 -32.99 -9.50
N ASN A 43 4.57 -33.69 -8.84
CA ASN A 43 4.63 -35.16 -8.82
C ASN A 43 3.88 -35.81 -7.64
N SER A 44 3.49 -35.03 -6.62
CA SER A 44 2.76 -35.58 -5.48
C SER A 44 1.30 -35.87 -5.80
N TYR A 45 0.79 -37.00 -5.28
CA TYR A 45 -0.60 -37.41 -5.42
C TYR A 45 -1.50 -36.97 -4.26
N SER A 46 -0.92 -36.51 -3.15
CA SER A 46 -1.62 -36.02 -1.95
C SER A 46 -0.80 -34.96 -1.21
N ARG A 47 -1.45 -34.19 -0.32
CA ARG A 47 -0.76 -33.22 0.55
C ARG A 47 0.33 -33.87 1.41
N HIS A 48 0.02 -35.04 1.97
CA HIS A 48 0.97 -35.79 2.79
C HIS A 48 2.20 -36.24 1.98
N ALA A 49 2.01 -36.70 0.74
CA ALA A 49 3.12 -37.06 -0.14
C ALA A 49 3.98 -35.84 -0.53
N TYR A 50 3.34 -34.68 -0.72
CA TYR A 50 4.02 -33.41 -0.96
C TYR A 50 4.87 -32.99 0.24
N ASP A 51 4.30 -32.96 1.44
CA ASP A 51 5.03 -32.58 2.66
C ASP A 51 6.21 -33.55 2.93
N ALA A 52 6.03 -34.85 2.68
CA ALA A 52 7.08 -35.86 2.80
C ALA A 52 8.22 -35.69 1.76
N ALA A 53 7.89 -35.28 0.54
CA ALA A 53 8.87 -35.02 -0.53
C ALA A 53 9.73 -33.77 -0.24
N LEU A 54 9.16 -32.75 0.41
CA LEU A 54 9.94 -31.59 0.87
C LEU A 54 10.85 -32.00 2.04
N ALA A 55 10.32 -32.77 3.00
CA ALA A 55 11.06 -33.21 4.18
C ALA A 55 12.24 -34.14 3.85
N SER A 56 12.19 -34.90 2.76
CA SER A 56 13.29 -35.79 2.35
C SER A 56 14.53 -35.05 1.85
N HIS A 57 14.40 -33.77 1.48
CA HIS A 57 15.48 -32.90 1.03
C HIS A 57 16.04 -31.99 2.13
N ALA A 58 15.31 -31.85 3.24
CA ALA A 58 15.71 -31.00 4.35
C ALA A 58 16.68 -31.72 5.30
N VAL A 59 17.75 -31.06 5.71
CA VAL A 59 18.59 -31.51 6.84
C VAL A 59 17.79 -31.25 8.12
N PRO A 60 17.78 -32.17 9.12
CA PRO A 60 17.14 -31.90 10.40
C PRO A 60 17.75 -30.62 10.98
N LEU A 61 16.92 -29.57 11.07
CA LEU A 61 17.33 -28.34 11.75
C LEU A 61 17.73 -28.72 13.18
N PRO A 62 18.83 -28.15 13.73
CA PRO A 62 19.09 -28.27 15.16
C PRO A 62 17.79 -27.90 15.91
N PRO A 63 17.48 -28.58 17.03
CA PRO A 63 16.24 -28.33 17.75
C PRO A 63 16.10 -26.82 17.92
N GLN A 64 15.06 -26.25 17.30
CA GLN A 64 14.75 -24.86 17.51
C GLN A 64 14.63 -24.68 19.02
N PRO A 65 15.26 -23.65 19.61
CA PRO A 65 15.10 -23.38 21.03
C PRO A 65 13.59 -23.37 21.29
N SER A 66 13.15 -24.30 22.15
CA SER A 66 11.77 -24.39 22.61
C SER A 66 11.29 -22.97 22.89
N THR A 67 10.23 -22.53 22.21
CA THR A 67 9.62 -21.21 22.42
C THR A 67 9.47 -21.01 23.91
N PRO A 68 10.25 -20.11 24.54
CA PRO A 68 10.00 -19.77 25.93
C PRO A 68 8.61 -19.14 25.96
N ASP A 69 7.82 -19.51 26.97
CA ASP A 69 6.49 -18.96 27.28
C ASP A 69 6.39 -17.48 26.85
N THR A 70 5.71 -17.25 25.73
CA THR A 70 5.71 -15.97 25.02
C THR A 70 4.61 -15.08 25.57
N GLU A 71 4.75 -14.66 26.82
CA GLU A 71 3.94 -13.57 27.41
C GLU A 71 4.78 -12.36 27.81
N LYS A 72 6.09 -12.38 27.58
CA LYS A 72 6.97 -11.22 27.83
C LYS A 72 7.50 -10.67 26.50
N GLY A 73 6.95 -9.54 26.06
CA GLY A 73 7.46 -8.80 24.91
C GLY A 73 8.90 -8.31 25.11
N ILE A 74 9.57 -7.94 24.02
CA ILE A 74 10.98 -7.51 24.05
C ILE A 74 11.12 -6.06 24.58
N ALA A 75 12.34 -5.64 24.91
CA ALA A 75 12.63 -4.24 25.22
C ALA A 75 13.27 -3.56 24.01
N ILE A 76 12.80 -2.36 23.64
CA ILE A 76 13.33 -1.56 22.53
C ILE A 76 13.58 -0.15 23.07
N GLY A 77 14.85 0.19 23.28
CA GLY A 77 15.21 1.44 23.97
C GLY A 77 14.66 1.45 25.40
N THR A 78 13.90 2.49 25.73
CA THR A 78 13.18 2.65 27.02
C THR A 78 11.80 1.99 27.05
N TYR A 79 11.34 1.45 25.91
CA TYR A 79 10.03 0.81 25.81
C TYR A 79 10.15 -0.67 26.17
N HIS A 80 9.20 -1.17 26.96
CA HIS A 80 9.17 -2.54 27.47
C HIS A 80 7.92 -3.28 26.99
N ASN A 81 7.93 -4.60 27.06
CA ASN A 81 6.83 -5.47 26.63
C ASN A 81 6.42 -5.19 25.17
N CYS A 82 7.38 -4.93 24.29
CA CYS A 82 7.15 -4.69 22.88
C CYS A 82 6.74 -6.01 22.20
N THR A 83 5.56 -6.05 21.60
CA THR A 83 5.04 -7.21 20.86
C THR A 83 4.96 -6.87 19.36
N PRO A 84 5.42 -7.73 18.45
CA PRO A 84 5.32 -7.47 17.01
C PRO A 84 3.85 -7.40 16.58
N ILE A 85 3.51 -6.42 15.75
CA ILE A 85 2.14 -6.22 15.21
C ILE A 85 2.10 -6.13 13.69
N ALA A 86 3.20 -5.77 13.03
CA ALA A 86 3.28 -5.75 11.57
C ALA A 86 4.73 -5.90 11.09
N GLN A 87 4.89 -6.40 9.87
CA GLN A 87 6.18 -6.50 9.18
C GLN A 87 6.02 -5.88 7.79
N GLY A 88 6.91 -4.95 7.46
CA GLY A 88 7.02 -4.30 6.16
C GLY A 88 8.33 -4.64 5.46
N VAL A 89 8.53 -4.07 4.27
CA VAL A 89 9.74 -4.31 3.45
C VAL A 89 11.00 -3.79 4.15
N THR A 90 10.92 -2.64 4.83
CA THR A 90 12.07 -1.95 5.42
C THR A 90 12.05 -1.89 6.94
N SER A 91 10.92 -2.25 7.56
CA SER A 91 10.69 -2.06 8.99
C SER A 91 9.81 -3.14 9.60
N GLU A 92 10.01 -3.38 10.88
CA GLU A 92 9.09 -4.14 11.75
C GLU A 92 8.40 -3.18 12.70
N VAL A 93 7.11 -3.41 12.98
CA VAL A 93 6.33 -2.56 13.89
C VAL A 93 6.00 -3.35 15.13
N TYR A 94 6.32 -2.77 16.29
CA TYR A 94 6.05 -3.33 17.60
C TYR A 94 5.08 -2.44 18.37
N ARG A 95 4.17 -3.04 19.13
CA ARG A 95 3.32 -2.33 20.09
C ARG A 95 3.95 -2.39 21.48
N SER A 96 4.03 -1.25 22.15
CA SER A 96 4.31 -1.15 23.59
C SER A 96 3.27 -0.26 24.25
N SER A 97 2.31 -0.85 24.97
CA SER A 97 1.20 -0.13 25.60
C SER A 97 0.42 0.74 24.59
N ALA A 98 0.53 2.07 24.71
CA ALA A 98 -0.10 3.07 23.85
C ALA A 98 0.78 3.53 22.67
N TYR A 99 1.94 2.90 22.46
CA TYR A 99 2.92 3.28 21.44
C TYR A 99 3.10 2.19 20.39
N ALA A 100 3.34 2.62 19.16
CA ALA A 100 3.81 1.80 18.06
C ALA A 100 5.25 2.23 17.70
N LEU A 101 6.16 1.26 17.64
CA LEU A 101 7.57 1.46 17.33
C LEU A 101 7.86 0.85 15.97
N LYS A 102 8.15 1.71 14.98
CA LYS A 102 8.62 1.30 13.64
C LYS A 102 10.15 1.17 13.71
N VAL A 103 10.63 -0.06 13.83
CA VAL A 103 12.04 -0.42 13.88
C VAL A 103 12.55 -0.67 12.47
N ILE A 104 13.53 0.10 12.03
CA ILE A 104 14.12 -0.05 10.69
C ILE A 104 15.08 -1.25 10.70
N VAL A 105 14.76 -2.26 9.90
CA VAL A 105 15.52 -3.52 9.78
C VAL A 105 16.31 -3.62 8.48
N ALA A 106 15.98 -2.81 7.47
CA ALA A 106 16.75 -2.78 6.23
C ALA A 106 18.14 -2.15 6.44
N HIS A 107 19.18 -2.91 6.11
CA HIS A 107 20.58 -2.48 6.22
C HIS A 107 21.06 -1.59 5.05
N ARG A 108 20.23 -1.36 4.04
CA ARG A 108 20.52 -0.51 2.88
C ARG A 108 19.32 0.37 2.57
N ASN A 109 19.58 1.57 2.06
CA ASN A 109 18.52 2.43 1.52
C ASN A 109 17.88 1.71 0.33
N LEU A 110 16.59 1.46 0.43
CA LEU A 110 15.76 0.92 -0.64
C LEU A 110 14.91 2.07 -1.17
N GLU A 111 15.40 2.79 -2.17
CA GLU A 111 14.60 3.86 -2.80
C GLU A 111 13.23 3.30 -3.23
N PRO A 112 12.13 4.05 -3.03
CA PRO A 112 12.04 5.41 -2.48
C PRO A 112 12.00 5.50 -0.94
N HIS A 113 12.08 4.38 -0.22
CA HIS A 113 11.97 4.33 1.24
C HIS A 113 13.18 4.99 1.92
N ASN A 114 12.90 6.03 2.71
CA ASN A 114 13.93 6.76 3.46
C ASN A 114 13.42 7.15 4.86
N PRO A 115 13.76 6.36 5.90
CA PRO A 115 13.27 6.61 7.26
C PRO A 115 13.69 7.95 7.85
N GLN A 116 14.88 8.46 7.51
CA GLN A 116 15.33 9.77 8.00
C GLN A 116 14.54 10.91 7.36
N ARG A 117 14.21 10.77 6.07
CA ARG A 117 13.34 11.70 5.36
C ARG A 117 11.92 11.64 5.90
N GLU A 118 11.38 10.45 6.14
CA GLU A 118 10.08 10.25 6.80
C GLU A 118 10.00 11.01 8.11
N ALA A 119 11.00 10.82 9.00
CA ALA A 119 11.06 11.53 10.27
C ALA A 119 11.13 13.06 10.09
N SER A 120 11.91 13.53 9.12
CA SER A 120 12.07 14.96 8.84
C SER A 120 10.78 15.59 8.31
N ILE A 121 10.09 14.93 7.36
CA ILE A 121 8.82 15.37 6.79
C ILE A 121 7.75 15.45 7.88
N LEU A 122 7.61 14.40 8.70
CA LEU A 122 6.62 14.38 9.78
C LEU A 122 6.89 15.46 10.83
N THR A 123 8.16 15.69 11.18
CA THR A 123 8.55 16.76 12.11
C THR A 123 8.18 18.13 11.53
N GLU A 124 8.43 18.35 10.25
CA GLU A 124 8.15 19.61 9.57
C GLU A 124 6.65 19.89 9.50
N LEU A 125 5.84 18.90 9.09
CA LEU A 125 4.39 19.01 9.03
C LEU A 125 3.79 19.31 10.41
N HIS A 126 4.27 18.66 11.49
CA HIS A 126 3.77 18.92 12.84
C HIS A 126 4.26 20.24 13.44
N SER A 127 5.23 20.91 12.81
CA SER A 127 5.71 22.24 13.22
C SER A 127 4.87 23.40 12.67
N LEU A 128 3.95 23.12 11.73
CA LEU A 128 3.03 24.10 11.17
C LEU A 128 2.06 24.65 12.24
N LEU A 129 1.49 25.82 11.98
CA LEU A 129 0.55 26.49 12.88
C LEU A 129 -0.74 26.87 12.13
N PRO A 130 -1.90 26.26 12.49
CA PRO A 130 -2.06 25.19 13.48
C PRO A 130 -1.41 23.87 13.01
N PRO A 131 -1.06 22.96 13.94
CA PRO A 131 -0.58 21.64 13.54
C PRO A 131 -1.68 20.89 12.78
N PRO A 132 -1.33 20.20 11.69
CA PRO A 132 -2.32 19.52 10.85
C PRO A 132 -2.98 18.38 11.61
N GLY A 133 -4.31 18.29 11.49
CA GLY A 133 -5.08 17.16 11.99
C GLY A 133 -4.91 15.92 11.11
N HIS A 134 -5.23 14.74 11.64
CA HIS A 134 -5.33 13.48 10.89
C HIS A 134 -4.03 13.01 10.19
N ILE A 135 -2.87 13.56 10.52
CA ILE A 135 -1.55 12.99 10.19
C ILE A 135 -1.02 12.27 11.44
N ILE A 136 -0.42 11.09 11.27
CA ILE A 136 0.17 10.36 12.40
C ILE A 136 1.29 11.17 13.04
N GLN A 137 1.21 11.38 14.37
CA GLN A 137 2.22 12.15 15.09
C GLN A 137 3.48 11.32 15.33
N LEU A 138 4.62 11.80 14.81
CA LEU A 138 5.92 11.31 15.23
C LEU A 138 6.22 11.84 16.64
N ILE A 139 6.27 10.95 17.62
CA ILE A 139 6.50 11.29 19.03
C ILE A 139 7.99 11.53 19.25
N GLU A 140 8.82 10.56 18.85
CA GLU A 140 10.26 10.65 18.95
C GLU A 140 10.96 9.70 17.98
N THR A 141 12.27 9.89 17.82
CA THR A 141 13.15 8.97 17.12
C THR A 141 14.39 8.67 17.97
N PHE A 142 14.85 7.44 17.96
CA PHE A 142 16.08 7.06 18.65
C PHE A 142 16.81 5.92 17.92
N ARG A 143 18.01 5.57 18.41
CA ARG A 143 18.69 4.34 18.03
C ARG A 143 18.61 3.34 19.17
N ASP A 144 18.16 2.12 18.88
CA ASP A 144 18.05 1.09 19.89
C ASP A 144 19.42 0.48 20.26
N GLN A 145 19.38 -0.57 21.07
CA GLN A 145 20.57 -1.29 21.56
C GLN A 145 21.40 -1.91 20.42
N GLU A 146 20.77 -2.21 19.29
CA GLU A 146 21.39 -2.75 18.08
C GLU A 146 21.73 -1.66 17.04
N GLN A 147 21.67 -0.39 17.44
CA GLN A 147 21.88 0.78 16.58
C GLN A 147 20.87 0.91 15.42
N ARG A 148 19.74 0.21 15.48
CA ARG A 148 18.65 0.36 14.51
C ARG A 148 17.95 1.68 14.74
N PHE A 149 17.58 2.37 13.66
CA PHE A 149 16.79 3.59 13.74
C PHE A 149 15.34 3.23 14.07
N VAL A 150 14.74 3.92 15.04
CA VAL A 150 13.38 3.64 15.52
C VAL A 150 12.57 4.93 15.48
N LEU A 151 11.37 4.86 14.91
CA LEU A 151 10.38 5.93 14.95
C LEU A 151 9.24 5.50 15.90
N VAL A 152 8.82 6.39 16.80
CA VAL A 152 7.73 6.12 17.75
C VAL A 152 6.50 6.93 17.39
N PHE A 153 5.37 6.25 17.37
CA PHE A 153 4.04 6.77 17.05
C PHE A 153 3.03 6.41 18.13
N PRO A 154 1.89 7.12 18.24
CA PRO A 154 0.77 6.62 19.00
C PRO A 154 0.24 5.33 18.35
N TYR A 155 -0.09 4.33 19.16
CA TYR A 155 -0.68 3.09 18.67
C TYR A 155 -2.16 3.30 18.31
N LEU A 156 -2.51 2.94 17.08
CA LEU A 156 -3.89 2.87 16.60
C LEU A 156 -4.24 1.40 16.31
N PRO A 157 -5.38 0.89 16.81
CA PRO A 157 -5.66 -0.54 16.84
C PRO A 157 -6.04 -1.14 15.48
N LEU A 158 -6.47 -0.32 14.52
CA LEU A 158 -7.02 -0.77 13.25
C LEU A 158 -6.36 -0.05 12.08
N THR A 159 -6.36 -0.71 10.94
CA THR A 159 -6.11 -0.10 9.63
C THR A 159 -7.40 -0.13 8.83
N LEU A 160 -7.56 0.77 7.86
CA LEU A 160 -8.69 0.67 6.92
C LEU A 160 -8.61 -0.65 6.14
N ASP A 161 -7.42 -1.16 5.85
CA ASP A 161 -7.22 -2.46 5.20
C ASP A 161 -7.84 -3.62 5.99
N ALA A 162 -7.62 -3.66 7.31
CA ALA A 162 -8.20 -4.67 8.18
C ALA A 162 -9.74 -4.54 8.21
N VAL A 163 -10.25 -3.32 8.32
CA VAL A 163 -11.70 -3.04 8.32
C VAL A 163 -12.36 -3.45 7.00
N LEU A 164 -11.72 -3.20 5.86
CA LEU A 164 -12.21 -3.60 4.54
C LEU A 164 -12.11 -5.12 4.31
N SER A 165 -11.14 -5.79 4.93
CA SER A 165 -10.95 -7.24 4.80
C SER A 165 -11.91 -8.05 5.68
N ASP A 166 -12.29 -7.52 6.85
CA ASP A 166 -13.19 -8.19 7.79
C ASP A 166 -14.68 -8.05 7.43
N THR A 167 -15.02 -7.18 6.48
CA THR A 167 -16.41 -6.97 6.03
C THR A 167 -16.74 -7.72 4.75
N THR A 168 -17.96 -8.25 4.67
CA THR A 168 -18.51 -8.84 3.44
C THR A 168 -19.37 -7.85 2.65
N SER A 169 -19.64 -6.68 3.24
CA SER A 169 -20.40 -5.59 2.62
C SER A 169 -19.56 -4.32 2.46
N ALA A 170 -20.01 -3.41 1.61
CA ALA A 170 -19.49 -2.04 1.59
C ALA A 170 -19.56 -1.41 2.99
N LEU A 171 -18.67 -0.45 3.26
CA LEU A 171 -18.72 0.29 4.51
C LEU A 171 -20.00 1.16 4.59
N PRO A 172 -20.59 1.35 5.78
CA PRO A 172 -21.68 2.30 5.97
C PRO A 172 -21.29 3.69 5.47
N THR A 173 -22.23 4.40 4.85
CA THR A 173 -22.00 5.73 4.27
C THR A 173 -21.42 6.72 5.29
N ASP A 174 -21.89 6.70 6.54
CA ASP A 174 -21.39 7.59 7.58
C ASP A 174 -19.91 7.31 7.93
N HIS A 175 -19.50 6.04 7.91
CA HIS A 175 -18.11 5.64 8.15
C HIS A 175 -17.24 6.06 6.98
N LEU A 176 -17.70 5.84 5.73
CA LEU A 176 -17.00 6.28 4.53
C LEU A 176 -16.74 7.78 4.58
N ILE A 177 -17.77 8.57 4.86
CA ILE A 177 -17.61 10.03 4.86
C ILE A 177 -16.67 10.47 5.98
N THR A 178 -16.81 9.91 7.19
CA THR A 178 -15.91 10.25 8.31
C THR A 178 -14.46 9.94 7.96
N ILE A 179 -14.17 8.72 7.52
CA ILE A 179 -12.81 8.26 7.24
C ILE A 179 -12.18 9.05 6.08
N PHE A 180 -12.91 9.26 4.99
CA PHE A 180 -12.36 9.96 3.82
C PHE A 180 -12.27 11.46 4.03
N THR A 181 -13.11 12.06 4.88
CA THR A 181 -12.95 13.47 5.30
C THR A 181 -11.66 13.65 6.10
N ASP A 182 -11.40 12.75 7.06
CA ASP A 182 -10.17 12.77 7.86
C ASP A 182 -8.92 12.62 6.97
N VAL A 183 -8.94 11.68 6.02
CA VAL A 183 -7.84 11.48 5.05
C VAL A 183 -7.67 12.69 4.13
N LEU A 184 -8.76 13.31 3.66
CA LEU A 184 -8.68 14.53 2.86
C LEU A 184 -8.08 15.70 3.64
N ASN A 185 -8.47 15.89 4.91
CA ASN A 185 -7.91 16.93 5.77
C ASN A 185 -6.39 16.76 5.94
N ALA A 186 -5.93 15.51 6.09
CA ALA A 186 -4.51 15.19 6.09
C ALA A 186 -3.85 15.53 4.75
N LEU A 187 -4.44 15.11 3.62
CA LEU A 187 -3.89 15.36 2.28
C LEU A 187 -3.84 16.85 1.90
N VAL A 188 -4.84 17.65 2.30
CA VAL A 188 -4.80 19.11 2.13
C VAL A 188 -3.53 19.67 2.77
N SER A 189 -3.29 19.33 4.04
CA SER A 189 -2.12 19.81 4.78
C SER A 189 -0.79 19.33 4.18
N VAL A 190 -0.74 18.08 3.73
CA VAL A 190 0.44 17.49 3.08
C VAL A 190 0.73 18.19 1.74
N HIS A 191 -0.31 18.40 0.92
CA HIS A 191 -0.17 18.97 -0.43
C HIS A 191 0.10 20.49 -0.42
N GLU A 192 -0.39 21.22 0.59
CA GLU A 192 -0.10 22.65 0.77
C GLU A 192 1.40 22.91 1.00
N GLU A 193 2.10 22.01 1.69
CA GLU A 193 3.57 22.05 1.85
C GLU A 193 4.32 21.47 0.63
N GLY A 194 3.60 21.08 -0.43
CA GLY A 194 4.17 20.46 -1.63
C GLY A 194 4.68 19.03 -1.41
N VAL A 195 4.35 18.42 -0.27
CA VAL A 195 4.68 17.02 0.01
C VAL A 195 3.80 16.11 -0.84
N ILE A 196 4.38 15.03 -1.35
CA ILE A 196 3.65 13.97 -2.05
C ILE A 196 3.81 12.70 -1.20
N HIS A 197 2.72 12.08 -0.77
CA HIS A 197 2.77 10.91 0.09
C HIS A 197 3.29 9.67 -0.66
N ARG A 198 2.85 9.48 -1.91
CA ARG A 198 3.31 8.43 -2.86
C ARG A 198 2.94 6.98 -2.52
N ASP A 199 2.16 6.75 -1.46
CA ASP A 199 1.73 5.40 -1.08
C ASP A 199 0.39 5.40 -0.33
N ILE A 200 -0.55 6.21 -0.80
CA ILE A 200 -1.94 6.20 -0.31
C ILE A 200 -2.57 4.85 -0.64
N LYS A 201 -3.02 4.14 0.40
CA LYS A 201 -3.68 2.83 0.35
C LYS A 201 -4.35 2.52 1.70
N PRO A 202 -5.26 1.54 1.78
CA PRO A 202 -5.96 1.21 3.03
C PRO A 202 -5.05 0.94 4.24
N SER A 203 -3.87 0.31 4.04
CA SER A 203 -2.96 0.00 5.14
C SER A 203 -2.17 1.21 5.65
N ALA A 204 -2.14 2.31 4.90
CA ALA A 204 -1.57 3.59 5.33
C ALA A 204 -2.58 4.43 6.15
N VAL A 205 -3.86 4.05 6.18
CA VAL A 205 -4.91 4.73 6.95
C VAL A 205 -5.15 4.00 8.26
N LEU A 206 -4.71 4.58 9.36
CA LEU A 206 -4.88 4.04 10.71
C LEU A 206 -6.16 4.57 11.34
N LEU A 207 -6.82 3.74 12.15
CA LEU A 207 -8.14 4.02 12.72
C LEU A 207 -8.17 3.78 14.23
N GLN A 208 -8.77 4.71 14.98
CA GLN A 208 -9.05 4.52 16.41
C GLN A 208 -10.19 3.51 16.66
N SER A 209 -11.17 3.47 15.77
CA SER A 209 -12.29 2.54 15.78
C SER A 209 -12.72 2.23 14.33
N PRO A 210 -13.56 1.22 14.07
CA PRO A 210 -14.01 0.89 12.71
C PRO A 210 -14.70 2.04 11.95
N SER A 211 -15.18 3.07 12.66
CA SER A 211 -15.80 4.27 12.08
C SER A 211 -14.89 5.50 12.11
N GLY A 212 -13.64 5.38 12.55
CA GLY A 212 -12.70 6.49 12.74
C GLY A 212 -12.54 6.95 14.20
N PRO A 213 -11.93 8.13 14.43
CA PRO A 213 -11.26 8.97 13.43
C PRO A 213 -10.08 8.25 12.74
N ALA A 214 -9.77 8.71 11.54
CA ALA A 214 -8.68 8.21 10.70
C ALA A 214 -7.44 9.11 10.75
N TYR A 215 -6.28 8.47 10.59
CA TYR A 215 -4.98 9.13 10.56
C TYR A 215 -4.13 8.56 9.42
N LEU A 216 -3.62 9.44 8.58
CA LEU A 216 -2.69 9.10 7.50
C LEU A 216 -1.31 8.80 8.06
N SER A 217 -0.72 7.68 7.64
CA SER A 217 0.56 7.16 8.13
C SER A 217 1.43 6.63 6.99
N ASP A 218 2.65 6.21 7.34
CA ASP A 218 3.64 5.63 6.41
C ASP A 218 4.17 6.61 5.35
N PHE A 219 4.80 7.68 5.83
CA PHE A 219 5.52 8.65 5.01
C PHE A 219 6.90 8.13 4.55
N GLY A 220 7.15 6.82 4.69
CA GLY A 220 8.41 6.16 4.35
C GLY A 220 8.85 6.42 2.91
N THR A 221 7.88 6.50 1.99
CA THR A 221 8.11 6.79 0.58
C THR A 221 7.86 8.25 0.23
N ALA A 222 7.51 9.16 1.15
CA ALA A 222 7.10 10.52 0.79
C ALA A 222 8.21 11.34 0.09
N TRP A 223 7.79 12.29 -0.74
CA TRP A 223 8.66 13.26 -1.40
C TRP A 223 8.34 14.67 -0.91
N HIS A 224 9.38 15.48 -0.67
CA HIS A 224 9.25 16.86 -0.23
C HIS A 224 10.18 17.76 -1.07
N PRO A 225 9.74 18.94 -1.54
CA PRO A 225 10.50 19.78 -2.46
C PRO A 225 11.86 20.24 -1.93
N ARG A 226 11.97 20.52 -0.63
CA ARG A 226 13.27 20.80 0.02
C ARG A 226 14.00 19.57 0.54
N LEU A 227 13.35 18.71 1.33
CA LEU A 227 14.00 17.59 2.02
C LEU A 227 14.41 16.44 1.08
N SER A 228 13.75 16.29 -0.08
CA SER A 228 14.07 15.23 -1.05
C SER A 228 14.97 15.70 -2.19
N ALA A 229 15.00 16.99 -2.52
CA ALA A 229 15.60 17.49 -3.77
C ALA A 229 17.07 17.11 -3.98
N TYR A 230 17.85 16.93 -2.91
CA TYR A 230 19.25 16.52 -3.01
C TYR A 230 19.41 15.08 -3.52
N THR A 231 18.48 14.20 -3.15
CA THR A 231 18.49 12.78 -3.53
C THR A 231 17.57 12.48 -4.71
N GLU A 232 16.55 13.32 -4.93
CA GLU A 232 15.46 13.06 -5.86
C GLU A 232 14.88 14.39 -6.35
N SER A 233 15.29 14.83 -7.54
CA SER A 233 14.90 16.13 -8.07
C SER A 233 13.41 16.19 -8.48
N PRO A 234 12.77 17.38 -8.50
CA PRO A 234 11.37 17.51 -8.89
C PRO A 234 11.03 16.97 -10.28
N THR A 235 12.00 16.90 -11.20
CA THR A 235 11.79 16.44 -12.59
C THR A 235 12.35 15.04 -12.87
N ASP A 236 12.95 14.40 -11.87
CA ASP A 236 13.57 13.07 -12.00
C ASP A 236 13.26 12.22 -10.75
N LYS A 237 11.97 12.10 -10.43
CA LYS A 237 11.52 11.29 -9.30
C LYS A 237 11.56 9.79 -9.60
N VAL A 238 11.68 8.98 -8.54
CA VAL A 238 11.61 7.52 -8.54
C VAL A 238 10.21 7.07 -8.94
N LEU A 239 10.13 6.06 -9.81
CA LEU A 239 8.87 5.56 -10.37
C LEU A 239 8.29 4.37 -9.60
N ASP A 240 9.08 3.73 -8.74
CA ASP A 240 8.62 2.59 -7.94
C ASP A 240 7.87 3.04 -6.68
N ILE A 241 6.79 3.77 -6.90
CA ILE A 241 5.90 4.33 -5.88
C ILE A 241 4.47 3.84 -6.09
N GLY A 242 3.65 3.88 -5.04
CA GLY A 242 2.29 3.33 -5.08
C GLY A 242 2.27 1.81 -5.12
N THR A 243 1.32 1.23 -4.39
CA THR A 243 1.18 -0.21 -4.23
C THR A 243 0.06 -0.75 -5.14
N GLY A 244 0.34 -1.76 -5.96
CA GLY A 244 -0.68 -2.50 -6.71
C GLY A 244 -1.67 -1.60 -7.47
N ALA A 245 -2.97 -1.78 -7.20
CA ALA A 245 -4.06 -1.05 -7.87
C ALA A 245 -4.10 0.47 -7.64
N TYR A 246 -3.38 1.00 -6.62
CA TYR A 246 -3.37 2.42 -6.29
C TYR A 246 -2.35 3.23 -7.11
N ARG A 247 -1.53 2.58 -7.94
CA ARG A 247 -0.49 3.26 -8.74
C ARG A 247 -1.13 4.07 -9.87
N ALA A 248 -0.81 5.36 -9.95
CA ALA A 248 -1.34 6.30 -10.94
C ALA A 248 -0.78 6.03 -12.36
N PRO A 249 -1.57 6.30 -13.42
CA PRO A 249 -1.20 5.92 -14.78
C PRO A 249 0.02 6.70 -15.30
N GLU A 250 0.21 7.97 -14.95
CA GLU A 250 1.37 8.75 -15.33
C GLU A 250 2.69 8.14 -14.81
N VAL A 251 2.67 7.51 -13.64
CA VAL A 251 3.82 6.79 -13.09
C VAL A 251 4.07 5.50 -13.87
N LEU A 252 3.00 4.77 -14.25
CA LEU A 252 3.09 3.55 -15.08
C LEU A 252 3.68 3.82 -16.47
N PHE A 253 3.48 5.04 -16.99
CA PHE A 253 4.07 5.51 -18.26
C PHE A 253 5.37 6.31 -18.07
N ALA A 254 6.04 6.11 -16.93
CA ALA A 254 7.36 6.63 -16.63
C ALA A 254 7.48 8.16 -16.64
N ASN A 255 6.40 8.89 -16.36
CA ASN A 255 6.48 10.32 -16.09
C ASN A 255 7.18 10.54 -14.73
N LYS A 256 8.38 11.11 -14.73
CA LYS A 256 9.16 11.39 -13.52
C LYS A 256 8.91 12.77 -12.90
N ALA A 257 8.13 13.61 -13.57
CA ALA A 257 7.74 14.93 -13.09
C ALA A 257 6.38 14.93 -12.38
N TYR A 258 5.91 13.75 -11.92
CA TYR A 258 4.62 13.62 -11.23
C TYR A 258 4.56 14.49 -9.96
N GLY A 259 3.33 14.86 -9.58
CA GLY A 259 3.04 15.74 -8.45
C GLY A 259 1.99 15.15 -7.49
N PRO A 260 1.39 15.99 -6.63
CA PRO A 260 0.29 15.61 -5.73
C PRO A 260 -0.87 14.82 -6.36
N PRO A 261 -1.24 14.97 -7.65
CA PRO A 261 -2.33 14.20 -8.26
C PRO A 261 -2.17 12.67 -8.22
N VAL A 262 -0.97 12.12 -7.97
CA VAL A 262 -0.79 10.67 -7.78
C VAL A 262 -1.48 10.18 -6.49
N ASP A 263 -1.48 10.99 -5.43
CA ASP A 263 -2.14 10.67 -4.17
C ASP A 263 -3.67 10.75 -4.32
N ILE A 264 -4.15 11.71 -5.12
CA ILE A 264 -5.56 11.89 -5.44
C ILE A 264 -6.12 10.70 -6.23
N TRP A 265 -5.36 10.21 -7.22
CA TRP A 265 -5.71 8.99 -7.92
C TRP A 265 -5.89 7.83 -6.93
N ALA A 266 -4.88 7.59 -6.09
CA ALA A 266 -4.89 6.52 -5.11
C ALA A 266 -6.05 6.65 -4.09
N LEU A 267 -6.36 7.88 -3.65
CA LEU A 267 -7.54 8.18 -2.83
C LEU A 267 -8.84 7.77 -3.54
N GLY A 268 -8.98 8.09 -4.83
CA GLY A 268 -10.13 7.70 -5.65
C GLY A 268 -10.29 6.18 -5.77
N ILE A 269 -9.19 5.45 -5.93
CA ILE A 269 -9.19 3.97 -5.95
C ILE A 269 -9.62 3.41 -4.59
N MET A 270 -9.10 3.97 -3.49
CA MET A 270 -9.45 3.58 -2.14
C MET A 270 -10.93 3.83 -1.84
N LEU A 271 -11.49 4.95 -2.31
CA LEU A 271 -12.91 5.26 -2.19
C LEU A 271 -13.76 4.26 -2.97
N ALA A 272 -13.41 4.01 -4.24
CA ALA A 272 -14.07 3.03 -5.09
C ALA A 272 -14.05 1.61 -4.49
N GLN A 273 -12.96 1.22 -3.83
CA GLN A 273 -12.87 -0.04 -3.11
C GLN A 273 -13.85 -0.09 -1.94
N ALA A 274 -13.87 0.95 -1.10
CA ALA A 274 -14.63 0.96 0.14
C ALA A 274 -16.16 1.01 -0.07
N ILE A 275 -16.62 1.55 -1.21
CA ILE A 275 -18.03 1.59 -1.59
C ILE A 275 -18.51 0.31 -2.29
N THR A 276 -17.61 -0.58 -2.69
CA THR A 276 -17.94 -1.83 -3.38
C THR A 276 -18.25 -2.95 -2.38
N SER A 277 -19.17 -3.85 -2.72
CA SER A 277 -19.61 -4.96 -1.86
C SER A 277 -19.40 -6.31 -2.56
N PRO A 278 -18.49 -7.19 -2.09
CA PRO A 278 -17.50 -6.93 -1.03
C PRO A 278 -16.45 -5.89 -1.48
N PRO A 279 -15.70 -5.26 -0.55
CA PRO A 279 -14.68 -4.28 -0.91
C PRO A 279 -13.67 -4.82 -1.92
N LYS A 280 -13.58 -4.16 -3.08
CA LYS A 280 -12.68 -4.55 -4.15
C LYS A 280 -12.26 -3.32 -4.97
N ALA A 281 -10.96 -3.14 -5.16
CA ALA A 281 -10.45 -2.07 -6.00
C ALA A 281 -10.97 -2.22 -7.45
N PRO A 282 -11.25 -1.11 -8.15
CA PRO A 282 -11.77 -1.14 -9.52
C PRO A 282 -10.76 -1.69 -10.55
N PHE A 283 -9.47 -1.70 -10.21
CA PHE A 283 -8.40 -2.20 -11.07
C PHE A 283 -7.70 -3.39 -10.45
N GLU A 284 -7.39 -4.40 -11.26
CA GLU A 284 -6.72 -5.62 -10.83
C GLU A 284 -5.21 -5.51 -11.08
N SER A 285 -4.40 -5.56 -10.03
CA SER A 285 -2.96 -5.81 -10.12
C SER A 285 -2.70 -7.29 -9.81
N ARG A 286 -2.05 -8.03 -10.71
CA ARG A 286 -1.68 -9.44 -10.45
C ARG A 286 -0.52 -9.52 -9.44
N PRO A 287 -0.36 -10.61 -8.66
CA PRO A 287 0.74 -10.74 -7.70
C PRO A 287 2.14 -10.66 -8.33
N VAL A 288 3.11 -10.18 -7.53
CA VAL A 288 4.45 -9.64 -7.88
C VAL A 288 5.44 -10.63 -8.56
N HIS A 289 5.09 -11.89 -8.78
CA HIS A 289 6.03 -12.89 -9.33
C HIS A 289 6.01 -13.04 -10.86
N GLU A 290 5.27 -12.20 -11.58
CA GLU A 290 5.37 -12.12 -13.04
C GLU A 290 5.93 -10.75 -13.42
N ASP A 291 6.98 -10.74 -14.25
CA ASP A 291 7.68 -9.56 -14.80
C ASP A 291 6.78 -8.61 -15.65
N GLY A 292 5.45 -8.67 -15.50
CA GLY A 292 4.41 -7.96 -16.24
C GLY A 292 3.28 -7.36 -15.39
N ASN A 293 3.44 -7.22 -14.06
CA ASN A 293 2.39 -6.67 -13.19
C ASN A 293 1.91 -5.26 -13.63
N GLN A 294 2.83 -4.39 -14.04
CA GLN A 294 2.50 -3.04 -14.50
C GLN A 294 1.64 -3.08 -15.78
N LEU A 295 1.95 -3.97 -16.74
CA LEU A 295 1.16 -4.11 -17.96
C LEU A 295 -0.26 -4.65 -17.65
N GLY A 296 -0.36 -5.60 -16.72
CA GLY A 296 -1.65 -6.11 -16.25
C GLY A 296 -2.52 -4.99 -15.68
N LEU A 297 -1.95 -4.15 -14.83
CA LEU A 297 -2.62 -2.98 -14.26
C LEU A 297 -3.00 -1.96 -15.33
N ILE A 298 -2.08 -1.61 -16.24
CA ILE A 298 -2.34 -0.70 -17.38
C ILE A 298 -3.54 -1.21 -18.19
N LEU A 299 -3.56 -2.49 -18.55
CA LEU A 299 -4.68 -3.09 -19.29
C LEU A 299 -5.97 -3.08 -18.48
N SER A 300 -5.93 -3.26 -17.15
CA SER A 300 -7.11 -3.17 -16.29
C SER A 300 -7.66 -1.74 -16.25
N ILE A 301 -6.79 -0.73 -16.19
CA ILE A 301 -7.17 0.68 -16.25
C ILE A 301 -7.84 0.97 -17.61
N PHE A 302 -7.22 0.57 -18.72
CA PHE A 302 -7.74 0.83 -20.07
C PHE A 302 -9.05 0.10 -20.36
N LYS A 303 -9.24 -1.11 -19.85
CA LYS A 303 -10.54 -1.82 -19.94
C LYS A 303 -11.67 -1.11 -19.19
N THR A 304 -11.34 -0.22 -18.25
CA THR A 304 -12.30 0.47 -17.40
C THR A 304 -12.53 1.90 -17.86
N LEU A 305 -11.46 2.69 -17.96
CA LEU A 305 -11.52 4.10 -18.37
C LEU A 305 -11.53 4.29 -19.90
N GLY A 306 -11.33 3.21 -20.66
CA GLY A 306 -11.10 3.26 -22.10
C GLY A 306 -9.62 3.43 -22.44
N THR A 307 -9.26 3.12 -23.69
CA THR A 307 -7.91 3.41 -24.20
C THR A 307 -7.75 4.93 -24.33
N PRO A 308 -6.68 5.53 -23.74
CA PRO A 308 -6.50 6.97 -23.78
C PRO A 308 -6.22 7.46 -25.20
N THR A 309 -6.73 8.65 -25.52
CA THR A 309 -6.40 9.41 -26.72
C THR A 309 -5.62 10.66 -26.35
N GLU A 310 -5.04 11.30 -27.35
CA GLU A 310 -4.41 12.62 -27.22
C GLU A 310 -5.33 13.73 -26.68
N GLU A 311 -6.65 13.54 -26.76
CA GLU A 311 -7.66 14.45 -26.24
C GLU A 311 -8.00 14.14 -24.78
N THR A 312 -8.08 12.87 -24.40
CA THR A 312 -8.40 12.45 -23.03
C THR A 312 -7.21 12.49 -22.09
N TRP A 313 -5.98 12.40 -22.63
CA TRP A 313 -4.74 12.49 -21.87
C TRP A 313 -3.66 13.37 -22.54
N PRO A 314 -3.91 14.69 -22.68
CA PRO A 314 -2.98 15.59 -23.37
C PRO A 314 -1.56 15.63 -22.82
N GLU A 315 -1.35 15.56 -21.50
CA GLU A 315 0.00 15.61 -20.90
C GLU A 315 0.89 14.45 -21.35
N ALA A 316 0.29 13.30 -21.68
CA ALA A 316 1.01 12.09 -22.05
C ALA A 316 1.70 12.17 -23.41
N LYS A 317 1.39 13.18 -24.24
CA LYS A 317 2.15 13.49 -25.46
C LYS A 317 3.62 13.81 -25.17
N SER A 318 3.90 14.30 -23.97
CA SER A 318 5.25 14.66 -23.53
C SER A 318 6.00 13.51 -22.86
N PHE A 319 5.34 12.37 -22.62
CA PHE A 319 5.94 11.26 -21.91
C PHE A 319 6.97 10.53 -22.77
N LYS A 320 7.97 9.94 -22.11
CA LYS A 320 8.98 9.11 -22.79
C LYS A 320 8.39 7.82 -23.34
N VAL A 321 7.37 7.28 -22.68
CA VAL A 321 6.64 6.08 -23.10
C VAL A 321 5.24 6.52 -23.50
N SER A 322 4.93 6.38 -24.79
CA SER A 322 3.63 6.77 -25.33
C SER A 322 2.53 5.76 -24.93
N PRO A 323 1.39 6.22 -24.36
CA PRO A 323 0.25 5.35 -24.11
C PRO A 323 -0.65 5.12 -25.35
N PHE A 324 -0.36 5.79 -26.47
CA PHE A 324 -1.25 5.82 -27.64
C PHE A 324 -0.98 4.72 -28.68
N GLU A 325 0.11 3.97 -28.55
CA GLU A 325 0.56 2.99 -29.56
C GLU A 325 -0.05 1.59 -29.37
N LEU A 326 -1.21 1.50 -28.73
CA LEU A 326 -1.85 0.22 -28.44
C LEU A 326 -2.67 -0.32 -29.61
N TRP A 327 -2.44 -1.59 -29.95
CA TRP A 327 -3.17 -2.32 -30.98
C TRP A 327 -4.63 -2.64 -30.61
N THR A 328 -4.96 -2.62 -29.32
CA THR A 328 -6.31 -2.92 -28.82
C THR A 328 -6.93 -1.67 -28.20
N VAL A 329 -8.09 -1.28 -28.73
CA VAL A 329 -8.89 -0.15 -28.24
C VAL A 329 -10.02 -0.69 -27.36
N PHE A 330 -10.11 -0.17 -26.13
CA PHE A 330 -11.19 -0.46 -25.20
C PHE A 330 -12.14 0.74 -25.13
N PRO A 331 -13.46 0.54 -25.22
CA PRO A 331 -14.41 1.62 -24.99
C PRO A 331 -14.42 2.01 -23.50
N GLN A 332 -14.66 3.28 -23.22
CA GLN A 332 -14.85 3.76 -21.86
C GLN A 332 -16.13 3.16 -21.26
N ARG A 333 -16.05 2.66 -20.02
CA ARG A 333 -17.22 2.24 -19.25
C ARG A 333 -17.75 3.41 -18.43
N SER A 334 -19.06 3.46 -18.21
CA SER A 334 -19.62 4.41 -17.24
C SER A 334 -19.25 3.99 -15.82
N TRP A 335 -19.07 4.96 -14.91
CA TRP A 335 -18.96 4.68 -13.48
C TRP A 335 -20.23 4.04 -12.90
N ASP A 336 -21.37 4.14 -13.58
CA ASP A 336 -22.57 3.36 -13.26
C ASP A 336 -22.34 1.85 -13.40
N ASP A 337 -21.61 1.43 -14.42
CA ASP A 337 -21.31 0.02 -14.69
C ASP A 337 -20.14 -0.48 -13.86
N VAL A 338 -19.22 0.42 -13.47
CA VAL A 338 -18.04 0.09 -12.66
C VAL A 338 -18.41 0.02 -11.18
N LEU A 339 -19.28 0.91 -10.70
CA LEU A 339 -19.69 1.04 -9.30
C LEU A 339 -21.22 1.00 -9.16
N PRO A 340 -21.87 -0.13 -9.52
CA PRO A 340 -23.33 -0.22 -9.57
C PRO A 340 -24.01 -0.08 -8.19
N ALA A 341 -23.28 -0.33 -7.10
CA ALA A 341 -23.78 -0.18 -5.73
C ALA A 341 -23.65 1.25 -5.18
N ALA A 342 -22.82 2.09 -5.78
CA ALA A 342 -22.60 3.45 -5.34
C ALA A 342 -23.74 4.38 -5.76
N ASN A 343 -24.02 5.43 -4.98
CA ASN A 343 -24.94 6.49 -5.41
C ASN A 343 -24.27 7.40 -6.46
N ALA A 344 -25.05 8.29 -7.08
CA ALA A 344 -24.57 9.18 -8.14
C ALA A 344 -23.44 10.11 -7.67
N ASP A 345 -23.53 10.61 -6.43
CA ASP A 345 -22.53 11.53 -5.86
C ASP A 345 -21.17 10.85 -5.70
N PHE A 346 -21.13 9.61 -5.18
CA PHE A 346 -19.88 8.85 -5.05
C PHE A 346 -19.30 8.48 -6.43
N ARG A 347 -20.14 8.14 -7.42
CA ARG A 347 -19.66 7.87 -8.78
C ARG A 347 -19.05 9.10 -9.42
N ASP A 348 -19.68 10.26 -9.27
CA ASP A 348 -19.18 11.53 -9.81
C ASP A 348 -17.85 11.92 -9.16
N ILE A 349 -17.74 11.83 -7.83
CA ILE A 349 -16.48 12.06 -7.12
C ILE A 349 -15.39 11.11 -7.61
N VAL A 350 -15.64 9.79 -7.62
CA VAL A 350 -14.64 8.83 -8.11
C VAL A 350 -14.22 9.14 -9.54
N GLY A 351 -15.14 9.50 -10.42
CA GLY A 351 -14.81 9.87 -11.80
C GLY A 351 -13.96 11.11 -11.95
N LYS A 352 -14.07 12.07 -11.02
CA LYS A 352 -13.23 13.27 -10.96
C LYS A 352 -11.86 13.02 -10.30
N LEU A 353 -11.72 11.97 -9.48
CA LEU A 353 -10.42 11.58 -8.89
C LEU A 353 -9.64 10.61 -9.79
N VAL A 354 -10.36 9.76 -10.52
CA VAL A 354 -9.81 8.62 -11.28
C VAL A 354 -9.98 8.89 -12.78
N CYS A 355 -9.24 9.87 -13.28
CA CYS A 355 -9.15 10.22 -14.69
C CYS A 355 -7.68 10.32 -15.14
N PHE A 356 -7.43 10.21 -16.45
CA PHE A 356 -6.07 10.14 -16.99
C PHE A 356 -5.28 11.43 -16.77
N GLU A 357 -5.79 12.55 -17.29
CA GLU A 357 -5.14 13.84 -17.20
C GLU A 357 -5.01 14.29 -15.75
N SER A 358 -3.77 14.31 -15.25
CA SER A 358 -3.49 14.59 -13.84
C SER A 358 -3.98 15.97 -13.40
N GLY A 359 -3.93 16.97 -14.30
CA GLY A 359 -4.43 18.32 -14.06
C GLY A 359 -5.95 18.47 -14.02
N ASN A 360 -6.70 17.47 -14.49
CA ASN A 360 -8.17 17.45 -14.41
C ASN A 360 -8.67 16.76 -13.14
N ARG A 361 -7.79 16.11 -12.36
CA ARG A 361 -8.17 15.52 -11.08
C ARG A 361 -8.42 16.61 -10.06
N LEU A 362 -9.48 16.49 -9.26
CA LEU A 362 -9.71 17.42 -8.14
C LEU A 362 -8.52 17.38 -7.18
N THR A 363 -8.05 18.54 -6.75
CA THR A 363 -7.11 18.66 -5.64
C THR A 363 -7.78 18.24 -4.32
N ALA A 364 -7.00 17.84 -3.30
CA ALA A 364 -7.55 17.50 -1.99
C ALA A 364 -8.45 18.62 -1.43
N THR A 365 -8.04 19.87 -1.63
CA THR A 365 -8.78 21.08 -1.26
C THR A 365 -10.10 21.18 -2.03
N GLU A 366 -10.09 20.99 -3.35
CA GLU A 366 -11.30 21.01 -4.15
C GLU A 366 -12.25 19.86 -3.80
N VAL A 367 -11.78 18.65 -3.48
CA VAL A 367 -12.68 17.57 -3.04
C VAL A 367 -13.43 17.95 -1.77
N GLY A 368 -12.75 18.62 -0.83
CA GLY A 368 -13.36 19.14 0.39
C GLY A 368 -14.46 20.20 0.14
N TYR A 369 -14.37 20.94 -0.97
CA TYR A 369 -15.33 21.99 -1.34
C TYR A 369 -16.38 21.58 -2.39
N ALA A 370 -16.03 20.70 -3.33
CA ALA A 370 -16.76 20.46 -4.58
C ALA A 370 -18.02 19.61 -4.41
N HIS A 371 -18.21 19.00 -3.24
CA HIS A 371 -19.34 18.16 -2.97
C HIS A 371 -19.87 18.42 -1.57
N GLY A 372 -21.19 18.32 -1.40
CA GLY A 372 -21.88 18.34 -0.11
C GLY A 372 -21.50 17.20 0.84
N TRP A 373 -20.29 16.63 0.74
CA TRP A 373 -19.66 15.81 1.79
C TRP A 373 -19.69 16.50 3.15
N MET A 374 -19.74 17.85 3.21
CA MET A 374 -20.02 18.59 4.43
C MET A 374 -21.47 19.12 4.56
N GLU A 375 -22.23 19.25 3.46
CA GLU A 375 -23.63 19.74 3.52
C GLU A 375 -24.67 18.65 3.83
N TYR A 376 -24.38 17.37 3.56
CA TYR A 376 -25.17 16.23 4.09
C TYR A 376 -25.19 16.19 5.63
N PHE A 377 -24.38 17.02 6.31
CA PHE A 377 -24.18 17.07 7.77
C PHE A 377 -24.81 18.29 8.47
N ARG A 378 -25.75 19.01 7.83
CA ARG A 378 -26.61 20.01 8.49
C ARG A 378 -28.10 19.65 8.56
N GLY A 379 -28.44 18.37 8.33
CA GLY A 379 -29.82 17.85 8.44
C GLY A 379 -30.06 17.12 9.74
#